data_AF-A0A183CV19-F1
#
_entry.id   AF-A0A183CV19-F1
#
_cell.length_a   1.000
_cell.length_b   1.000
_cell.length_c   1.000
_cell.angle_alpha   90.00
_cell.angle_beta   90.00
_cell.angle_gamma   90.00
#
_symmetry.space_group_name_H-M   'P 1'
#
loop_
_entity.id
_entity.type
_entity.pdbx_description
1 polymer ?
#
loop_
_entity_poly.entity_id
_entity_poly.type
_entity_poly.pdbx_seq_one_letter_code
_entity_poly.pdbx_strand_id
1 'polypeptide(L)'
;LTAKSVLQSKLSKLALQIIYCGTTIAVLALVVLLIRFSLDHYLSANNSFQISDLHAFVKFFIIAVTILVISIPEGLPLAIALALTYSVTKVCLLSRHVLFS
;
A
#
# COMPACT_ATOMS: atom_id res chain seq x y z
N LEU A 1 16.20 -3.34 -21.14
CA LEU A 1 15.53 -2.67 -19.98
C LEU A 1 14.45 -1.64 -20.39
N THR A 2 14.16 -1.40 -21.68
CA THR A 2 13.10 -0.44 -22.10
C THR A 2 12.19 -1.01 -23.18
N ALA A 3 11.51 -2.11 -22.85
CA ALA A 3 10.31 -2.54 -23.57
C ALA A 3 9.35 -3.10 -22.52
N LYS A 4 8.88 -2.23 -21.60
CA LYS A 4 7.84 -2.60 -20.66
C LYS A 4 6.60 -2.90 -21.50
N SER A 5 6.31 -4.19 -21.70
CA SER A 5 5.17 -4.67 -22.47
C SER A 5 3.92 -3.86 -22.13
N VAL A 6 3.12 -3.51 -23.14
CA VAL A 6 1.90 -2.69 -22.99
C VAL A 6 0.99 -3.26 -21.90
N LEU A 7 0.99 -4.59 -21.72
CA LEU A 7 0.29 -5.30 -20.64
C LEU A 7 0.83 -4.96 -19.25
N GLN A 8 2.15 -4.99 -19.06
CA GLN A 8 2.79 -4.59 -17.80
C GLN A 8 2.54 -3.12 -17.47
N SER A 9 2.50 -2.25 -18.48
CA SER A 9 2.18 -0.83 -18.28
C SER A 9 0.74 -0.63 -17.78
N LYS A 10 -0.23 -1.37 -18.31
CA LYS A 10 -1.64 -1.29 -17.88
C LYS A 10 -1.85 -1.87 -16.47
N LEU A 11 -1.30 -3.04 -16.17
CA LEU A 11 -1.34 -3.64 -14.83
C LEU A 11 -0.65 -2.76 -13.78
N SER A 12 0.52 -2.21 -14.12
CA SER A 12 1.23 -1.28 -13.24
C SER A 12 0.43 0.01 -13.01
N LYS A 13 -0.36 0.48 -13.97
CA LYS A 13 -1.23 1.66 -13.78
C LYS A 13 -2.38 1.37 -12.82
N LEU A 14 -3.08 0.24 -12.98
CA LEU A 14 -4.15 -0.19 -12.07
C LEU A 14 -3.62 -0.35 -10.64
N ALA A 15 -2.45 -0.99 -10.51
CA ALA A 15 -1.74 -1.11 -9.25
C ALA A 15 -1.44 0.24 -8.58
N LEU A 16 -0.89 1.17 -9.35
CA LEU A 16 -0.55 2.50 -8.85
C LEU A 16 -1.81 3.28 -8.45
N GLN A 17 -2.95 3.09 -9.12
CA GLN A 17 -4.21 3.71 -8.71
C GLN A 17 -4.67 3.22 -7.33
N ILE A 18 -4.54 1.92 -7.05
CA ILE A 18 -4.89 1.35 -5.73
C ILE A 18 -3.97 1.93 -4.65
N ILE A 19 -2.66 2.03 -4.94
CA ILE A 19 -1.68 2.62 -4.03
C ILE A 19 -2.00 4.09 -3.77
N TYR A 20 -2.40 4.86 -4.78
CA TYR A 20 -2.75 6.27 -4.65
C TYR A 20 -3.99 6.48 -3.77
N CYS A 21 -4.99 5.61 -3.91
CA CYS A 21 -6.18 5.62 -3.06
C CYS A 21 -5.84 5.23 -1.61
N GLY A 22 -5.00 4.22 -1.41
CA GLY A 22 -4.54 3.81 -0.07
C GLY A 22 -3.70 4.88 0.64
N THR A 23 -2.77 5.50 -0.08
CA THR A 23 -1.91 6.57 0.46
C THR A 23 -2.68 7.82 0.81
N THR A 24 -3.69 8.23 0.02
CA THR A 24 -4.53 9.38 0.36
C THR A 24 -5.31 9.16 1.65
N ILE A 25 -5.88 7.97 1.86
CA ILE A 25 -6.58 7.60 3.10
C ILE A 25 -5.59 7.57 4.28
N ALA A 26 -4.38 7.05 4.07
CA ALA A 26 -3.36 6.98 5.12
C ALA A 26 -2.86 8.36 5.55
N VAL A 27 -2.64 9.26 4.58
CA VAL A 27 -2.28 10.67 4.85
C VAL A 27 -3.40 11.38 5.61
N LEU A 28 -4.65 11.15 5.22
CA LEU A 28 -5.81 11.70 5.94
C LEU A 28 -5.84 11.22 7.40
N ALA A 29 -5.63 9.93 7.64
CA ALA A 29 -5.58 9.37 9.00
C ALA A 29 -4.44 9.98 9.84
N LEU A 30 -3.27 10.21 9.24
CA LEU A 30 -2.14 10.88 9.90
C LEU A 30 -2.48 12.33 10.31
N VAL A 31 -3.17 13.07 9.44
CA VAL A 31 -3.65 14.42 9.76
C VAL A 31 -4.68 14.39 10.89
N VAL A 32 -5.60 13.43 10.90
CA VAL A 32 -6.58 13.26 12.00
C VAL A 32 -5.88 13.00 13.34
N LEU A 33 -4.80 12.22 13.36
CA LEU A 33 -4.00 11.99 14.57
C LEU A 33 -3.28 13.25 15.04
N LEU A 34 -2.68 14.02 14.12
CA LEU A 34 -2.04 15.30 14.45
C LEU A 34 -3.05 16.27 15.08
N ILE A 35 -4.24 16.39 14.50
CA ILE A 35 -5.30 17.26 15.03
C ILE A 35 -5.77 16.75 16.39
N ARG A 36 -6.02 15.45 16.55
CA ARG A 36 -6.40 14.85 17.85
C ARG A 36 -5.36 15.10 18.93
N PHE A 37 -4.08 14.91 18.62
CA PHE A 37 -2.98 15.19 19.55
C PHE A 37 -2.89 16.68 19.88
N SER A 38 -3.03 17.55 18.88
CA SER A 38 -2.99 18.99 19.09
C SER A 38 -4.15 19.46 19.96
N LEU A 39 -5.37 18.93 19.76
CA LEU A 39 -6.54 19.21 20.58
C LEU A 39 -6.41 18.65 22.00
N ASP A 40 -5.96 17.41 22.14
CA ASP A 40 -5.72 16.78 23.45
C ASP A 40 -4.66 17.55 24.23
N HIS A 41 -3.57 17.96 23.58
CA HIS A 41 -2.55 18.81 24.16
C HIS A 41 -3.10 20.20 24.53
N TYR A 42 -3.92 20.84 23.67
CA TYR A 42 -4.48 22.16 23.96
C TYR A 42 -5.51 22.14 25.10
N LEU A 43 -6.26 21.05 25.24
CA LEU A 43 -7.27 20.87 26.30
C LEU A 43 -6.66 20.39 27.63
N SER A 44 -5.63 19.53 27.57
CA SER A 44 -4.98 18.95 28.76
C SER A 44 -3.82 19.80 29.30
N ALA A 45 -3.23 20.71 28.51
CA ALA A 45 -2.12 21.57 28.94
C ALA A 45 -2.58 22.76 29.81
N ASN A 46 -3.22 22.45 30.95
CA ASN A 46 -3.16 23.31 32.13
C ASN A 46 -2.50 22.66 33.35
N ASN A 47 -2.10 21.38 33.32
CA ASN A 47 -1.01 20.86 34.15
C ASN A 47 -0.70 19.37 33.91
N SER A 48 0.60 19.06 33.94
CA SER A 48 1.22 17.73 34.06
C SER A 48 0.94 16.68 32.98
N PHE A 49 1.95 16.38 32.16
CA PHE A 49 2.08 15.19 31.34
C PHE A 49 1.63 13.92 32.10
N GLN A 50 0.43 13.41 31.83
CA GLN A 50 0.04 12.08 32.29
C GLN A 50 0.47 11.02 31.27
N ILE A 51 1.07 9.94 31.76
CA ILE A 51 1.52 8.80 30.95
C ILE A 51 0.32 8.12 30.22
N SER A 52 -0.89 8.32 30.73
CA SER A 52 -2.14 7.78 30.17
C SER A 52 -2.47 8.34 28.78
N ASP A 53 -2.25 9.62 28.54
CA ASP A 53 -2.57 10.29 27.26
C ASP A 53 -1.60 9.83 26.16
N LEU A 54 -0.33 9.65 26.53
CA LEU A 54 0.67 9.06 25.63
C LEU A 54 0.32 7.64 25.23
N HIS A 55 -0.20 6.82 26.15
CA HIS A 55 -0.58 5.45 25.84
C HIS A 55 -1.78 5.38 24.87
N ALA A 56 -2.75 6.27 25.01
CA ALA A 56 -3.87 6.39 24.07
C ALA A 56 -3.39 6.89 22.69
N PHE A 57 -2.54 7.91 22.65
CA PHE A 57 -1.94 8.43 21.42
C PHE A 57 -1.16 7.36 20.65
N VAL A 58 -0.29 6.62 21.33
CA VAL A 58 0.51 5.55 20.71
C VAL A 58 -0.39 4.44 20.16
N LYS A 59 -1.47 4.06 20.86
CA LYS A 59 -2.43 3.07 20.34
C LYS A 59 -3.09 3.52 19.04
N PHE A 60 -3.57 4.76 18.97
CA PHE A 60 -4.18 5.29 17.74
C PHE A 60 -3.15 5.47 16.62
N PHE A 61 -1.92 5.85 16.95
CA PHE A 61 -0.80 5.94 16.02
C PHE A 61 -0.49 4.58 15.38
N ILE A 62 -0.40 3.51 16.19
CA ILE A 62 -0.17 2.15 15.71
C ILE A 62 -1.29 1.73 14.75
N ILE A 63 -2.56 2.00 15.05
CA ILE A 63 -3.69 1.66 14.18
C ILE A 63 -3.59 2.38 12.83
N ALA A 64 -3.26 3.68 12.82
CA ALA A 64 -3.09 4.42 11.57
C ALA A 64 -1.91 3.92 10.74
N VAL A 65 -0.77 3.62 11.38
CA VAL A 65 0.39 3.02 10.69
C VAL A 65 0.05 1.64 10.14
N THR A 66 -0.75 0.85 10.85
CA THR A 66 -1.20 -0.46 10.38
C THR A 66 -2.06 -0.33 9.13
N ILE A 67 -2.97 0.65 9.08
CA ILE A 67 -3.79 0.96 7.89
C ILE A 67 -2.90 1.41 6.71
N LEU A 68 -1.84 2.18 6.97
CA LEU A 68 -0.87 2.58 5.96
C LEU A 68 -0.12 1.37 5.40
N VAL A 69 0.35 0.46 6.25
CA VAL A 69 1.08 -0.76 5.83
C VAL A 69 0.20 -1.70 5.01
N ILE A 70 -1.03 -1.99 5.44
CA ILE A 70 -1.95 -2.83 4.66
C ILE A 70 -2.31 -2.20 3.29
N SER A 71 -2.20 -0.88 3.16
CA SER A 71 -2.46 -0.17 1.90
C SER A 71 -1.36 -0.37 0.86
N ILE A 72 -0.18 -0.85 1.29
CA ILE A 72 0.92 -1.24 0.41
C ILE A 72 0.69 -2.71 0.05
N PRO A 73 0.26 -3.01 -1.19
CA PRO A 73 0.08 -4.39 -1.60
C PRO A 73 1.45 -4.97 -1.92
N GLU A 74 2.18 -5.48 -0.91
CA GLU A 74 3.47 -6.15 -1.12
C GLU A 74 3.37 -7.37 -2.05
N GLY A 75 2.17 -7.94 -2.17
CA GLY A 75 1.85 -8.99 -3.14
C GLY A 75 1.70 -8.52 -4.58
N LEU A 76 1.65 -7.21 -4.85
CA LEU A 76 1.43 -6.67 -6.18
C LEU A 76 2.60 -6.89 -7.16
N PRO A 77 3.87 -6.61 -6.79
CA PRO A 77 5.01 -6.96 -7.65
C PRO A 77 5.14 -8.47 -7.86
N LEU A 78 4.79 -9.29 -6.85
CA LEU A 78 4.82 -10.75 -6.94
C LEU A 78 3.73 -11.30 -7.88
N ALA A 79 2.51 -10.78 -7.78
CA ALA A 79 1.40 -11.15 -8.67
C ALA A 79 1.70 -10.78 -10.13
N ILE A 80 2.34 -9.63 -10.37
CA ILE A 80 2.77 -9.22 -11.71
C ILE A 80 3.85 -10.15 -12.26
N ALA A 81 4.82 -10.54 -11.43
CA ALA A 81 5.87 -11.48 -11.82
C ALA A 81 5.27 -12.87 -12.17
N LEU A 82 4.37 -13.40 -11.34
CA LEU A 82 3.69 -14.67 -11.60
C LEU A 82 2.84 -14.63 -12.86
N ALA A 83 2.06 -13.56 -13.07
CA ALA A 83 1.26 -13.37 -14.27
C ALA A 83 2.13 -13.31 -15.54
N LEU A 84 3.29 -12.63 -15.47
CA LEU A 84 4.22 -12.56 -16.58
C LEU A 84 4.86 -13.92 -16.88
N THR A 85 5.39 -14.59 -15.85
CA THR A 85 6.01 -15.92 -15.99
C THR A 85 5.00 -16.91 -16.57
N TYR A 86 3.77 -16.93 -16.08
CA TYR A 86 2.70 -17.76 -16.62
C TYR A 86 2.42 -17.46 -18.09
N SER A 87 2.30 -16.18 -18.47
CA SER A 87 2.05 -15.79 -19.85
C SER A 87 3.17 -16.20 -20.80
N VAL A 88 4.44 -16.04 -20.38
CA VAL A 88 5.60 -16.45 -21.19
C VAL A 88 5.64 -17.96 -21.34
N THR A 89 5.41 -18.72 -20.27
CA THR A 89 5.33 -20.19 -20.32
C THR A 89 4.22 -20.65 -21.27
N LYS A 90 3.03 -20.03 -21.23
CA LYS A 90 1.91 -20.37 -22.12
C LYS A 90 2.26 -20.17 -23.60
N VAL A 91 2.89 -19.05 -23.96
CA VAL A 91 3.27 -18.73 -25.35
C VAL A 91 4.34 -19.70 -25.85
N CYS A 92 5.35 -20.02 -25.04
CA CYS A 92 6.39 -20.98 -25.38
C CYS A 92 5.82 -22.40 -25.58
N LEU A 93 4.95 -22.84 -24.67
CA LEU A 93 4.36 -24.17 -24.72
C LEU A 93 3.41 -24.33 -25.93
N LEU A 94 2.64 -23.29 -26.26
CA LEU A 94 1.81 -23.25 -27.46
C LEU A 94 2.66 -23.33 -28.73
N SER A 95 3.75 -22.57 -28.81
CA SER A 95 4.66 -22.61 -29.96
C SER A 95 5.32 -23.99 -30.13
N ARG A 96 5.63 -24.68 -29.03
CA ARG A 96 6.21 -26.03 -29.07
C ARG A 96 5.22 -27.07 -29.62
N HIS A 97 3.92 -26.91 -29.37
CA HIS A 97 2.89 -27.80 -29.89
C HIS A 97 2.60 -27.58 -31.39
N VAL A 98 2.75 -26.35 -31.89
CA VAL A 98 2.59 -26.01 -33.31
C VAL A 98 3.77 -26.49 -34.15
N LEU A 99 4.98 -26.50 -33.58
CA LEU A 99 6.20 -26.91 -34.28
C LEU A 99 6.38 -28.44 -34.35
N PHE A 100 5.61 -29.19 -33.56
CA PHE A 100 5.64 -30.66 -33.49
C PHE A 100 4.38 -31.34 -34.07
N SER A 101 3.54 -30.57 -34.78
CA SER A 101 2.37 -31.02 -35.54
C SER A 101 2.51 -30.66 -37.00
#